data_AF-A0A392N2V9-F1
#
_entry.id   AF-A0A392N2V9-F1
#
_cell.length_a   1.000
_cell.length_b   1.000
_cell.length_c   1.000
_cell.angle_alpha   90.00
_cell.angle_beta   90.00
_cell.angle_gamma   90.00
#
_symmetry.space_group_name_H-M   'P 1'
#
loop_
_entity.id
_entity.type
_entity.pdbx_description
1 polymer ?
#
loop_
_entity_poly.entity_id
_entity_poly.type
_entity_poly.pdbx_seq_one_letter_code
_entity_poly.pdbx_strand_id
1 'polypeptide(L)' 'EKDMNSNNFTPFGGGQRLCPGLDLARLEASIFLHHLVTQFRWYAEEDTIVNFPTVRMKRRMPILVKRV' A
#
# COMPACT_ATOMS: atom_id res chain seq x y z
N GLU A 1 -24.53 -3.39 17.47
CA GLU A 1 -23.36 -3.18 16.60
C GLU A 1 -22.45 -4.39 16.70
N LYS A 2 -21.88 -4.88 15.59
CA LYS A 2 -21.14 -6.15 15.54
C LYS A 2 -19.64 -5.88 15.54
N ASP A 3 -19.04 -5.70 16.71
CA ASP A 3 -17.58 -5.77 16.84
C ASP A 3 -17.16 -7.24 16.85
N MET A 4 -17.14 -7.82 15.65
CA MET A 4 -16.59 -9.14 15.40
C MET A 4 -15.09 -9.04 15.62
N ASN A 5 -14.66 -9.42 16.82
CA ASN A 5 -13.27 -9.57 17.26
C ASN A 5 -12.42 -10.24 16.15
N SER A 6 -11.79 -9.41 15.34
CA SER A 6 -10.86 -9.77 14.27
C SER A 6 -9.67 -8.82 14.35
N ASN A 7 -9.06 -8.77 15.53
CA ASN A 7 -7.91 -7.92 15.86
C ASN A 7 -6.60 -8.33 15.13
N ASN A 8 -6.71 -9.07 14.01
CA ASN A 8 -5.59 -9.66 13.28
C ASN A 8 -5.01 -8.69 12.22
N PHE A 9 -5.67 -7.57 11.92
CA PHE A 9 -5.24 -6.65 10.88
C PHE A 9 -5.41 -5.18 11.30
N THR A 10 -4.34 -4.59 11.84
CA THR A 10 -4.31 -3.23 12.37
C THR A 10 -3.13 -2.40 11.82
N PRO A 11 -2.96 -2.28 10.48
CA PRO A 11 -1.80 -1.61 9.89
C PRO A 11 -1.74 -0.10 10.18
N PHE A 12 -2.84 0.50 10.62
CA PHE A 12 -2.96 1.92 10.97
C PHE A 12 -3.11 2.16 12.49
N GLY A 13 -2.85 1.13 13.31
CA GLY A 13 -3.07 1.16 14.76
C GLY A 13 -4.54 0.98 15.14
N GLY A 14 -4.95 1.57 16.27
CA GLY A 14 -6.30 1.47 16.80
C GLY A 14 -6.56 2.36 18.01
N GLY A 15 -7.81 2.41 18.46
CA GLY A 15 -8.24 3.22 19.61
C GLY A 15 -8.09 4.73 19.38
N GLN A 16 -7.77 5.47 20.44
CA GLN A 16 -7.65 6.94 20.41
C GLN A 16 -6.48 7.44 19.53
N ARG A 17 -5.57 6.55 19.13
CA ARG A 17 -4.42 6.87 18.27
C ARG A 17 -4.52 6.18 16.91
N LEU A 18 -5.74 5.85 16.46
CA LEU A 18 -5.96 5.41 15.09
C LEU A 18 -5.43 6.48 14.12
N CYS A 19 -4.73 6.06 13.07
CA CYS A 19 -4.22 6.99 12.07
C CYS A 19 -5.36 7.87 11.52
N PRO A 20 -5.31 9.21 11.68
CA PRO A 20 -6.35 10.10 11.16
C PRO A 20 -6.37 10.12 9.63
N GLY A 21 -5.29 9.68 8.98
CA GLY A 21 -5.18 9.54 7.53
C GLY A 21 -5.64 8.17 6.97
N LEU A 22 -6.31 7.32 7.75
CA LEU A 22 -6.75 5.99 7.31
C LEU A 22 -7.54 6.04 6.00
N ASP A 23 -8.58 6.88 5.95
CA ASP A 23 -9.47 6.95 4.80
C ASP A 23 -8.79 7.64 3.61
N LEU A 24 -7.96 8.65 3.88
CA LEU A 24 -7.16 9.31 2.86
C LEU A 24 -6.16 8.34 2.21
N ALA A 25 -5.41 7.57 3.00
CA ALA A 25 -4.45 6.60 2.49
C ALA A 25 -5.12 5.53 1.62
N ARG A 26 -6.32 5.08 2.00
CA ARG A 26 -7.12 4.15 1.19
C ARG A 26 -7.56 4.76 -0.13
N LEU A 27 -8.01 6.01 -0.11
CA LEU A 27 -8.43 6.74 -1.31
C LEU A 27 -7.26 6.96 -2.27
N GLU A 28 -6.14 7.47 -1.76
CA GLU A 28 -4.92 7.73 -2.54
C GLU A 28 -4.41 6.46 -3.23
N ALA A 29 -4.30 5.35 -2.48
CA ALA A 29 -3.89 4.06 -3.03
C ALA A 29 -4.87 3.56 -4.11
N SER A 30 -6.18 3.71 -3.88
CA SER A 30 -7.20 3.26 -4.83
C SER A 30 -7.17 4.06 -6.14
N ILE A 31 -7.05 5.38 -6.06
CA ILE A 31 -6.94 6.25 -7.24
C ILE A 31 -5.67 5.95 -8.00
N PHE A 32 -4.52 5.88 -7.32
CA PHE A 32 -3.25 5.55 -7.95
C PHE A 32 -3.30 4.21 -8.69
N LEU A 33 -3.79 3.17 -8.01
CA LEU A 33 -3.91 1.84 -8.61
C LEU A 33 -4.87 1.83 -9.80
N HIS A 34 -6.03 2.49 -9.69
CA HIS A 34 -6.98 2.59 -10.79
C HIS A 34 -6.33 3.12 -12.06
N HIS A 35 -5.63 4.25 -11.98
CA HIS A 35 -4.94 4.83 -13.14
C HIS A 35 -3.78 3.96 -13.63
N LEU A 36 -2.99 3.40 -12.71
CA LEU A 36 -1.86 2.55 -13.05
C LEU A 36 -2.31 1.31 -13.85
N VAL A 37 -3.35 0.60 -13.40
CA VAL A 37 -3.75 -0.68 -14.02
C VAL A 37 -4.66 -0.52 -15.24
N THR A 38 -5.40 0.59 -15.34
CA THR A 38 -6.28 0.83 -16.49
C THR A 38 -5.56 1.46 -17.68
N GLN A 39 -4.50 2.23 -17.43
CA GLN A 39 -3.80 3.01 -18.47
C GLN A 39 -2.41 2.47 -18.79
N PHE A 40 -1.82 1.60 -17.95
CA PHE A 40 -0.48 1.07 -18.14
C PHE A 40 -0.39 -0.44 -17.95
N ARG A 41 0.55 -1.05 -18.67
CA ARG A 41 1.16 -2.33 -18.32
C ARG A 41 2.49 -2.04 -17.64
N TRP A 42 2.81 -2.79 -16.61
CA TRP A 42 4.05 -2.62 -15.87
C TRP A 42 4.74 -3.96 -15.61
N TYR A 43 6.06 -3.92 -15.45
CA TYR A 43 6.90 -5.04 -15.07
C TYR A 43 7.89 -4.58 -14.00
N ALA A 44 8.05 -5.36 -12.93
CA ALA A 44 9.04 -5.10 -11.90
C ALA A 44 10.21 -6.06 -12.03
N GLU A 45 11.42 -5.56 -11.80
CA GLU A 45 12.59 -6.41 -11.61
C GLU A 45 12.55 -7.11 -10.24
N GLU A 46 13.35 -8.16 -10.08
CA GLU A 46 13.55 -8.80 -8.79
C GLU A 46 14.19 -7.83 -7.78
N ASP A 47 13.56 -7.76 -6.60
CA ASP A 47 14.01 -6.96 -5.47
C ASP A 47 13.70 -7.70 -4.16
N THR A 48 14.35 -7.30 -3.09
CA THR A 48 14.19 -7.89 -1.75
C THR A 48 13.64 -6.85 -0.79
N ILE A 49 12.70 -7.27 0.05
CA ILE A 49 12.14 -6.43 1.10
C ILE A 49 13.17 -6.29 2.25
N VAL A 50 13.36 -5.07 2.72
CA VAL A 50 14.16 -4.74 3.90
C VAL A 50 13.25 -4.08 4.93
N ASN A 51 13.29 -4.61 6.16
CA ASN A 51 12.43 -4.20 7.25
C ASN A 51 13.23 -3.44 8.33
N PHE A 52 13.70 -2.20 8.08
CA PHE A 52 14.20 -1.34 9.17
C PHE A 52 14.49 0.12 8.76
N PRO A 53 14.06 1.14 9.53
CA PRO A 53 12.98 1.15 10.53
C PRO A 53 11.58 1.13 9.89
N THR A 54 11.50 1.33 8.57
CA THR A 54 10.31 1.22 7.73
C THR A 54 10.54 0.18 6.64
N VAL A 55 9.45 -0.41 6.12
CA VAL A 55 9.53 -1.36 5.00
C VAL A 55 9.98 -0.61 3.75
N ARG A 56 11.06 -1.07 3.14
CA ARG A 56 11.57 -0.55 1.86
C ARG A 56 12.01 -1.70 0.98
N MET A 57 11.99 -1.47 -0.33
CA MET A 57 12.64 -2.37 -1.28
C MET A 57 14.13 -2.02 -1.40
N LYS A 58 15.01 -3.02 -1.41
CA LYS A 58 16.48 -2.84 -1.42
C LYS A 58 16.94 -2.00 -2.62
N ARG A 59 16.37 -2.23 -3.81
CA ARG A 59 16.65 -1.49 -5.05
C ARG A 59 15.64 -0.38 -5.35
N ARG A 60 14.80 -0.02 -4.37
CA ARG A 60 13.76 1.02 -4.48
C ARG A 60 12.67 0.72 -5.52
N MET A 61 12.40 -0.56 -5.78
CA MET A 61 11.29 -1.00 -6.66
C MET A 61 11.38 -0.39 -8.08
N PRO A 62 12.41 -0.73 -8.86
CA PRO A 62 12.48 -0.30 -10.25
C PRO A 62 11.37 -0.98 -11.05
N ILE A 63 10.55 -0.18 -11.75
CA ILE A 63 9.48 -0.66 -12.61
C ILE A 63 9.60 -0.07 -14.01
N LEU A 64 9.28 -0.89 -15.01
CA LEU A 64 9.09 -0.47 -16.39
C LEU A 64 7.59 -0.27 -16.64
N VAL A 65 7.22 0.85 -17.24
CA VAL A 65 5.82 1.18 -17.56
C VAL A 65 5.64 1.37 -19.05
N LYS A 66 4.57 0.80 -19.61
CA LYS A 66 4.15 0.98 -20.99
C LYS A 66 2.68 1.36 -21.03
N ARG A 67 2.35 2.48 -21.67
CA ARG A 67 0.96 2.92 -21.85
C ARG A 67 0.19 1.92 -22.72
N VAL A 68 -1.05 1.61 -22.34
CA VAL A 68 -2.01 0.82 -23.11
C VAL A 68 -2.65 1.69 -24.18
#